data_AF-A0A2P6SQV5-F1
#
_entry.id   AF-A0A2P6SQV5-F1
#
_cell.length_a   1.000
_cell.length_b   1.000
_cell.length_c   1.000
_cell.angle_alpha   90.00
_cell.angle_beta   90.00
_cell.angle_gamma   90.00
#
_symmetry.space_group_name_H-M   'P 1'
#
loop_
_entity.id
_entity.type
_entity.pdbx_description
1 polymer ?
#
loop_
_entity_poly.entity_id
_entity_poly.type
_entity_poly.pdbx_seq_one_letter_code
_entity_poly.pdbx_strand_id
1 'polypeptide(L)'
;MLRACSLQFKGSWDKHLALMEFAYNNSYHSSIGMAPYEALYGKQCRTPLCWDEVGERQLIGPEIIEITTDKVKVIRERHKMAQSRQKSYADKHRKHLEFQVGDWVFLKLSPWKGVVRFGKRGKLSPRYISP
;
A
#
# COMPACT_ATOMS: atom_id res chain seq x y z
N MET A 1 0.93 0.30 -5.37
CA MET A 1 -0.21 -0.10 -6.23
C MET A 1 -0.49 0.92 -7.33
N LEU A 2 -0.95 2.14 -6.99
CA LEU A 2 -1.34 3.19 -7.94
C LEU A 2 -0.30 3.44 -9.04
N ARG A 3 0.98 3.61 -8.68
CA ARG A 3 2.07 3.76 -9.65
C ARG A 3 2.22 2.58 -10.62
N ALA A 4 1.99 1.35 -10.15
CA ALA A 4 2.10 0.16 -11.01
C ALA A 4 0.91 0.07 -11.98
N CYS A 5 -0.28 0.44 -11.52
CA CYS A 5 -1.47 0.48 -12.35
C CYS A 5 -1.43 1.65 -13.35
N SER A 6 -0.93 2.83 -12.95
CA SER A 6 -0.80 3.97 -13.86
C SER A 6 0.20 3.71 -14.99
N LEU A 7 1.28 2.96 -14.73
CA LEU A 7 2.19 2.51 -15.79
C LEU A 7 1.53 1.50 -16.75
N GLN A 8 0.63 0.64 -16.24
CA GLN A 8 -0.11 -0.32 -17.05
C GLN A 8 -1.14 0.36 -17.97
N PHE A 9 -1.95 1.27 -17.41
CA PHE A 9 -3.03 1.94 -18.13
C PHE A 9 -2.59 3.24 -18.83
N LYS A 10 -1.33 3.67 -18.61
CA LYS A 10 -0.70 4.84 -19.21
C LYS A 10 -1.63 6.05 -19.17
N GLY A 11 -1.82 6.77 -20.28
CA GLY A 11 -2.66 7.98 -20.37
C GLY A 11 -4.17 7.77 -20.13
N SER A 12 -4.62 6.55 -19.81
CA SER A 12 -6.01 6.26 -19.43
C SER A 12 -6.17 5.84 -17.97
N TRP A 13 -5.13 5.98 -17.15
CA TRP A 13 -5.13 5.52 -15.76
C TRP A 13 -6.22 6.18 -14.91
N ASP A 14 -6.56 7.43 -15.20
CA ASP A 14 -7.61 8.23 -14.57
C ASP A 14 -8.99 7.59 -14.75
N LYS A 15 -9.28 7.08 -15.96
CA LYS A 15 -10.55 6.38 -16.27
C LYS A 15 -10.71 5.07 -15.52
N HIS A 16 -9.61 4.54 -14.98
CA HIS A 16 -9.58 3.27 -14.25
C HIS A 16 -9.45 3.45 -12.73
N LEU A 17 -9.41 4.69 -12.24
CA LEU A 17 -9.17 4.99 -10.83
C LEU A 17 -10.22 4.34 -9.91
N ALA A 18 -11.49 4.39 -10.28
CA ALA A 18 -12.57 3.74 -9.54
C ALA A 18 -12.38 2.23 -9.41
N LEU A 19 -11.93 1.56 -10.48
CA LEU A 19 -11.62 0.12 -10.45
C LEU A 19 -10.39 -0.18 -9.58
N MET A 20 -9.41 0.73 -9.55
CA MET A 20 -8.22 0.59 -8.69
C MET A 20 -8.58 0.71 -7.21
N GLU A 21 -9.38 1.71 -6.86
CA GLU A 21 -9.89 1.91 -5.51
C GLU A 21 -10.74 0.72 -5.07
N PHE A 22 -11.66 0.28 -5.93
CA PHE A 22 -12.47 -0.89 -5.70
C PHE A 22 -11.62 -2.14 -5.43
N ALA A 23 -10.63 -2.42 -6.27
CA ALA A 23 -9.77 -3.58 -6.09
C ALA A 23 -8.94 -3.50 -4.80
N TYR A 24 -8.48 -2.31 -4.42
CA TYR A 24 -7.74 -2.08 -3.18
C TYR A 24 -8.60 -2.31 -1.94
N ASN A 25 -9.76 -1.67 -1.88
CA ASN A 25 -10.67 -1.74 -0.72
C ASN A 25 -11.23 -3.15 -0.49
N ASN A 26 -11.29 -3.97 -1.54
CA ASN A 26 -11.77 -5.34 -1.48
C ASN A 26 -10.64 -6.39 -1.48
N SER A 27 -9.37 -5.97 -1.39
CA SER A 27 -8.24 -6.88 -1.25
C SER A 27 -7.95 -7.16 0.22
N TYR A 28 -7.58 -8.40 0.54
CA TYR A 28 -7.17 -8.79 1.88
C TYR A 28 -5.91 -8.03 2.33
N HIS A 29 -5.96 -7.46 3.53
CA HIS A 29 -4.81 -6.80 4.17
C HIS A 29 -4.35 -7.59 5.39
N SER A 30 -3.12 -8.12 5.34
CA SER A 30 -2.56 -8.98 6.39
C SER A 30 -2.44 -8.29 7.76
N SER A 31 -2.27 -6.98 7.81
CA SER A 31 -2.19 -6.21 9.07
C SER A 31 -3.54 -6.06 9.77
N ILE A 32 -4.65 -6.15 9.03
CA ILE A 32 -6.02 -5.97 9.56
C ILE A 32 -6.72 -7.34 9.64
N GLY A 33 -6.25 -8.35 8.89
CA GLY A 33 -6.83 -9.69 8.87
C GLY A 33 -8.10 -9.80 8.03
N MET A 34 -8.44 -8.78 7.24
CA MET A 34 -9.62 -8.72 6.38
C MET A 34 -9.44 -7.62 5.31
N ALA A 35 -10.43 -7.42 4.43
CA ALA A 35 -10.40 -6.32 3.48
C ALA A 35 -10.78 -4.97 4.15
N PRO A 36 -10.23 -3.82 3.72
CA PRO A 36 -10.64 -2.51 4.24
C PRO A 36 -12.16 -2.25 4.17
N TYR A 37 -12.83 -2.73 3.11
CA TYR A 37 -14.29 -2.65 2.99
C TYR A 37 -15.00 -3.43 4.09
N GLU A 38 -14.54 -4.66 4.38
CA GLU A 38 -15.09 -5.50 5.44
C GLU A 38 -14.89 -4.85 6.80
N ALA A 39 -13.70 -4.28 7.05
CA ALA A 39 -13.41 -3.56 8.29
C ALA A 39 -14.31 -2.33 8.48
N LEU A 40 -14.68 -1.65 7.39
CA LEU A 40 -15.51 -0.44 7.44
C LEU A 40 -17.00 -0.76 7.60
N TYR A 41 -17.51 -1.78 6.89
CA TYR A 41 -18.95 -2.06 6.82
C TYR A 41 -19.38 -3.31 7.58
N GLY A 42 -18.45 -4.07 8.15
CA GLY A 42 -18.72 -5.32 8.86
C GLY A 42 -19.22 -6.45 7.97
N LYS A 43 -19.13 -6.31 6.65
CA LYS A 43 -19.61 -7.31 5.67
C LYS A 43 -18.76 -7.29 4.40
N GLN A 44 -18.75 -8.42 3.70
CA GLN A 44 -18.06 -8.53 2.40
C GLN A 44 -18.76 -7.68 1.34
N CYS A 45 -17.99 -7.12 0.42
CA CYS A 45 -18.54 -6.34 -0.68
C CYS A 45 -19.29 -7.26 -1.65
N ARG A 46 -20.54 -6.90 -1.92
CA ARG A 46 -21.40 -7.56 -2.91
C ARG A 46 -21.57 -6.63 -4.09
N THR A 47 -20.96 -6.98 -5.21
CA THR A 47 -21.07 -6.23 -6.47
C THR A 47 -21.02 -7.19 -7.64
N PRO A 48 -21.59 -6.86 -8.81
CA PRO A 48 -21.48 -7.69 -10.03
C PRO A 48 -20.04 -8.13 -10.39
N LEU A 49 -19.04 -7.42 -9.88
CA LEU A 49 -17.60 -7.65 -10.08
C LEU A 49 -16.93 -8.49 -8.97
N CYS A 50 -17.55 -8.58 -7.80
CA CYS A 50 -17.14 -9.39 -6.65
C CYS A 50 -18.34 -10.26 -6.24
N TRP A 51 -18.54 -11.37 -6.95
CA TRP A 51 -19.37 -12.48 -6.48
C TRP A 51 -18.45 -13.66 -6.19
N ASP A 52 -18.34 -14.01 -4.91
CA ASP A 52 -18.32 -15.41 -4.51
C ASP A 52 -19.78 -15.88 -4.42
N GLU A 53 -19.99 -17.17 -4.67
CA GLU A 53 -21.22 -17.87 -5.07
C GLU A 53 -22.59 -17.32 -4.58
N VAL A 54 -23.56 -17.29 -5.51
CA VAL A 54 -25.04 -17.25 -5.35
C VAL A 54 -25.75 -15.87 -5.30
N GLY A 55 -26.22 -15.38 -6.46
CA GLY A 55 -27.44 -14.54 -6.54
C GLY A 55 -27.51 -13.52 -7.68
N GLU A 56 -28.39 -13.75 -8.67
CA GLU A 56 -28.90 -12.80 -9.68
C GLU A 56 -27.92 -11.85 -10.40
N ARG A 57 -27.63 -12.20 -11.67
CA ARG A 57 -27.06 -11.32 -12.69
C ARG A 57 -28.00 -10.13 -12.96
N GLN A 58 -27.76 -9.00 -12.31
CA GLN A 58 -28.51 -7.78 -12.60
C GLN A 58 -28.00 -7.13 -13.90
N LEU A 59 -28.81 -7.21 -14.96
CA LEU A 59 -29.02 -6.31 -16.12
C LEU A 59 -27.88 -5.33 -16.54
N ILE A 60 -26.63 -5.75 -16.52
CA ILE A 60 -25.51 -5.06 -17.18
C ILE A 60 -25.00 -6.03 -18.26
N GLY A 61 -24.78 -5.54 -19.48
CA GLY A 61 -24.37 -6.37 -20.61
C GLY A 61 -23.16 -7.25 -20.24
N PRO A 62 -23.17 -8.57 -20.57
CA PRO A 62 -22.14 -9.52 -20.15
C PRO A 62 -20.73 -9.09 -20.57
N GLU A 63 -20.62 -8.41 -21.71
CA GLU A 63 -19.38 -7.85 -22.24
C GLU A 63 -18.74 -6.79 -21.32
N ILE A 64 -19.53 -5.90 -20.72
CA ILE A 64 -19.02 -4.87 -19.81
C ILE A 64 -18.50 -5.51 -18.52
N ILE A 65 -19.21 -6.52 -18.01
CA ILE A 65 -18.79 -7.28 -16.84
C ILE A 65 -17.47 -7.99 -17.13
N GLU A 66 -17.34 -8.65 -18.28
CA GLU A 66 -16.11 -9.35 -18.65
C GLU A 66 -14.91 -8.39 -18.75
N ILE A 67 -15.06 -7.28 -19.47
CA ILE A 67 -14.03 -6.24 -19.61
C ILE A 67 -13.59 -5.68 -18.24
N THR A 68 -14.55 -5.41 -17.36
CA THR A 68 -14.26 -4.86 -16.03
C THR A 68 -13.61 -5.90 -15.11
N THR A 69 -14.05 -7.15 -15.19
CA THR A 69 -13.47 -8.27 -14.41
C THR A 69 -12.00 -8.49 -14.79
N ASP A 70 -11.68 -8.46 -16.08
CA ASP A 70 -10.31 -8.62 -16.54
C ASP A 70 -9.41 -7.46 -16.15
N LYS A 71 -9.92 -6.22 -16.19
CA LYS A 71 -9.20 -5.05 -15.66
C LYS A 71 -8.94 -5.18 -14.16
N VAL A 72 -9.91 -5.66 -13.38
CA VAL A 72 -9.75 -5.90 -11.93
C VAL A 72 -8.70 -6.98 -11.66
N LYS A 73 -8.67 -8.07 -12.44
CA LYS A 73 -7.63 -9.10 -12.33
C LYS A 73 -6.23 -8.51 -12.51
N VAL A 74 -6.03 -7.72 -13.57
CA VAL A 74 -4.76 -7.03 -13.84
C VAL A 74 -4.37 -6.11 -12.67
N ILE A 75 -5.33 -5.35 -12.13
CA ILE A 75 -5.07 -4.47 -10.98
C ILE A 75 -4.64 -5.27 -9.75
N ARG A 76 -5.30 -6.39 -9.44
CA ARG A 76 -4.95 -7.26 -8.30
C ARG A 76 -3.54 -7.85 -8.45
N GLU A 77 -3.17 -8.30 -9.65
CA GLU A 77 -1.82 -8.78 -9.92
C GLU A 77 -0.77 -7.69 -9.74
N ARG A 78 -1.02 -6.49 -10.27
CA ARG A 78 -0.14 -5.33 -10.08
C ARG A 78 -0.06 -4.90 -8.63
N HIS A 79 -1.15 -5.02 -7.87
CA HIS A 79 -1.17 -4.77 -6.44
C HIS A 79 -0.25 -5.74 -5.69
N LYS A 80 -0.41 -7.06 -5.92
CA LYS A 80 0.41 -8.11 -5.31
C LYS A 80 1.89 -7.94 -5.65
N MET A 81 2.21 -7.67 -6.92
CA MET A 81 3.58 -7.42 -7.36
C MET A 81 4.20 -6.20 -6.66
N ALA A 82 3.42 -5.12 -6.49
CA ALA A 82 3.88 -3.94 -5.77
C ALA A 82 4.14 -4.23 -4.29
N GLN A 83 3.27 -5.00 -3.63
CA GLN A 83 3.47 -5.43 -2.23
C GLN A 83 4.73 -6.30 -2.09
N SER A 84 4.91 -7.30 -2.96
CA SER A 84 6.10 -8.16 -2.94
C SER A 84 7.39 -7.35 -3.15
N ARG A 85 7.38 -6.38 -4.06
CA ARG A 85 8.52 -5.49 -4.30
C ARG A 85 8.82 -4.61 -3.09
N GLN A 86 7.80 -4.02 -2.46
CA GLN A 86 7.96 -3.21 -1.25
C GLN A 86 8.57 -4.05 -0.12
N LYS A 87 8.05 -5.27 0.09
CA LYS A 87 8.57 -6.21 1.08
C LYS A 87 10.03 -6.56 0.79
N SER A 88 10.36 -6.97 -0.43
CA SER A 88 11.73 -7.29 -0.84
C SER A 88 12.70 -6.12 -0.61
N TYR A 89 12.30 -4.88 -0.92
CA TYR A 89 13.15 -3.70 -0.72
C TYR A 89 13.35 -3.37 0.75
N ALA A 90 12.29 -3.47 1.57
CA ALA A 90 12.39 -3.25 3.01
C ALA A 90 13.25 -4.32 3.68
N ASP A 91 13.06 -5.58 3.31
CA ASP A 91 13.72 -6.72 3.94
C ASP A 91 15.20 -6.81 3.52
N LYS A 92 15.54 -6.52 2.25
CA LYS A 92 16.93 -6.58 1.74
C LYS A 92 17.90 -5.68 2.52
N HIS A 93 17.43 -4.58 3.10
CA HIS A 93 18.27 -3.63 3.83
C HIS A 93 18.04 -3.64 5.35
N ARG A 94 17.12 -4.47 5.85
CA ARG A 94 16.94 -4.66 7.30
C ARG A 94 18.00 -5.62 7.81
N LYS A 95 18.91 -5.12 8.64
CA LYS A 95 19.65 -5.95 9.59
C LYS A 95 18.80 -6.06 10.85
N HIS A 96 18.60 -7.27 11.35
CA HIS A 96 18.00 -7.46 12.66
C HIS A 96 18.99 -6.89 13.69
N LEU A 97 18.65 -5.77 14.30
CA LEU A 97 19.48 -5.09 15.29
C LEU A 97 18.63 -4.99 16.55
N GLU A 98 18.99 -5.77 17.55
CA GLU A 98 18.38 -5.72 18.87
C GLU A 98 19.33 -4.98 19.81
N PHE A 99 18.77 -4.16 20.69
CA PHE A 99 19.52 -3.45 21.71
C PHE A 99 19.07 -3.95 23.07
N GLN A 100 20.01 -4.11 23.99
CA GLN A 100 19.74 -4.43 25.37
C GLN A 100 19.77 -3.16 26.24
N VAL A 101 19.15 -3.24 27.41
CA VAL A 101 19.22 -2.16 28.40
C VAL A 101 20.68 -1.99 28.83
N GLY A 102 21.23 -0.80 28.63
CA GLY A 102 22.65 -0.48 28.90
C GLY A 102 23.49 -0.28 27.65
N ASP A 103 22.98 -0.59 26.45
CA ASP A 103 23.70 -0.36 25.20
C ASP A 103 23.81 1.13 24.85
N TRP A 104 24.99 1.53 24.39
CA TRP A 104 25.26 2.89 23.92
C TRP A 104 24.80 3.01 22.47
N VAL A 105 23.77 3.82 22.22
CA VAL A 105 23.16 4.00 20.90
C VAL A 105 23.14 5.47 20.47
N PHE A 106 23.39 5.71 19.19
CA PHE A 106 23.27 7.05 18.61
C PHE A 106 21.81 7.39 18.30
N LEU A 107 21.30 8.47 18.89
CA LEU A 107 19.94 8.94 18.62
C LEU A 107 19.91 9.87 17.42
N LYS A 108 19.16 9.51 16.37
CA LYS A 108 18.99 10.37 15.19
C LYS A 108 18.20 11.63 15.54
N LEU A 109 18.74 12.78 15.15
CA LEU A 109 18.12 14.09 15.33
C LEU A 109 17.07 14.36 14.25
N SER A 110 15.95 14.97 14.65
CA SER A 110 15.11 15.66 13.67
C SER A 110 15.81 16.96 13.23
N PRO A 111 15.58 17.43 11.99
CA PRO A 111 16.26 18.62 11.46
C PRO A 111 16.13 19.84 12.38
N TRP A 112 14.95 20.07 12.96
CA TRP A 112 14.71 21.19 13.88
C TRP A 112 15.38 21.01 15.25
N LYS A 113 15.38 19.78 15.80
CA LYS A 113 15.96 19.50 17.12
C LYS A 113 17.48 19.63 17.10
N GLY A 114 18.13 19.33 15.98
CA GLY A 114 19.56 19.57 15.77
C GLY A 114 19.91 21.06 15.73
N VAL A 115 19.08 21.88 15.06
CA VAL A 115 19.27 23.34 15.01
C VAL A 115 19.11 23.97 16.39
N VAL A 116 18.09 23.58 17.15
CA VAL A 116 17.85 24.13 18.50
C VAL A 116 18.96 23.75 19.47
N ARG A 117 19.46 22.51 19.43
CA ARG A 117 20.50 22.05 20.38
C ARG A 117 21.91 22.49 20.02
N PHE A 118 22.26 22.49 18.73
CA PHE A 118 23.63 22.71 18.28
C PHE A 118 23.82 24.04 17.54
N GLY A 119 22.75 24.82 17.32
CA GLY A 119 22.79 26.10 16.60
C GLY A 119 23.18 25.99 15.12
N LYS A 120 23.45 24.78 14.62
CA LYS A 120 23.99 24.53 13.28
C LYS A 120 22.90 24.01 12.36
N ARG A 121 22.68 24.72 11.25
CA ARG A 121 21.74 24.35 10.19
C ARG A 121 22.49 24.16 8.88
N GLY A 122 22.15 23.10 8.13
CA GLY A 122 22.67 22.88 6.78
C GLY A 122 23.69 21.74 6.70
N LYS A 123 24.54 21.78 5.67
CA LYS A 123 25.51 20.71 5.39
C LYS A 123 26.48 20.59 6.56
N LEU A 124 26.86 19.35 6.91
CA LEU A 124 27.75 19.01 8.04
C LEU A 124 27.17 19.27 9.45
N SER A 125 25.89 19.62 9.58
CA SER A 125 25.25 19.63 10.91
C SER A 125 25.19 18.21 11.49
N PRO A 126 25.46 18.03 12.80
CA PRO A 126 25.30 16.73 13.46
C PRO A 126 23.90 16.16 13.21
N ARG A 127 23.84 14.89 12.80
CA ARG A 127 22.58 14.16 12.55
C ARG A 127 22.22 13.19 13.67
N TYR A 128 23.15 12.96 14.59
CA TYR A 128 23.00 12.04 15.69
C TYR A 128 23.54 12.67 16.97
N ILE A 129 22.97 12.25 18.10
CA ILE A 129 23.49 12.50 19.43
C ILE A 129 24.13 11.18 19.89
N SER A 130 25.41 11.21 20.24
CA SER A 130 26.04 10.13 21.02
C SER A 130 25.51 10.17 22.45
N PRO A 131 25.44 9.03 23.15
CA PRO A 131 25.21 9.07 24.59
C PRO A 131 26.39 9.72 25.32
#